data_AF-A0A135L121-F1
#
_entry.id   AF-A0A135L121-F1
#
_cell.length_a   1.000
_cell.length_b   1.000
_cell.length_c   1.000
_cell.angle_alpha   90.00
_cell.angle_beta   90.00
_cell.angle_gamma   90.00
#
_symmetry.space_group_name_H-M   'P 1'
#
loop_
_entity.id
_entity.type
_entity.pdbx_description
1 polymer ?
#
loop_
_entity_poly.entity_id
_entity_poly.type
_entity_poly.pdbx_seq_one_letter_code
_entity_poly.pdbx_strand_id
1 'polypeptide(L)'
;MEMDKINKALKLIEASASITGSAVGVAAGGLLAGPPGAFAGALAGASITEILKYIGSEMYDRKLSMGEREMARIGAALVYSIEKIHSNVMLGLRVREDDFFSKTDKSKLSKAEELLEGTLSKAKSCYEEKKVKYIGNIYGNLPFFAFIDSYMAYQLINFAERLTYRQLCIMAMIKKIEEYNLSQEDYRGSKQINVQLAFLLREIVELMDLNLGHVIQKNNTDSEVIFGLTDISPGRLRLNPLGNSLYLVMSLDEIEDEDINRVVSLFR
;
A
#
# COMPACT_ATOMS: atom_id res chain seq x y z
N MET A 1 -26.76 -11.84 13.51
CA MET A 1 -25.29 -11.90 13.68
C MET A 1 -24.57 -11.38 12.44
N GLU A 2 -24.84 -11.92 11.25
CA GLU A 2 -24.24 -11.43 10.00
C GLU A 2 -24.61 -9.98 9.64
N MET A 3 -25.90 -9.61 9.79
CA MET A 3 -26.34 -8.24 9.54
C MET A 3 -25.72 -7.19 10.50
N ASP A 4 -25.41 -7.59 11.74
CA ASP A 4 -24.71 -6.72 12.69
C ASP A 4 -23.28 -6.42 12.25
N LYS A 5 -22.54 -7.46 11.80
CA LYS A 5 -21.18 -7.30 11.25
C LYS A 5 -21.16 -6.34 10.05
N ILE A 6 -22.11 -6.52 9.13
CA ILE A 6 -22.24 -5.67 7.94
C ILE A 6 -22.47 -4.21 8.35
N ASN A 7 -23.44 -3.96 9.24
CA ASN A 7 -23.74 -2.61 9.72
C ASN A 7 -22.54 -1.94 10.40
N LYS A 8 -21.76 -2.70 11.18
CA LYS A 8 -20.55 -2.18 11.84
C LYS A 8 -19.45 -1.84 10.83
N ALA A 9 -19.21 -2.71 9.85
CA ALA A 9 -18.25 -2.44 8.79
C ALA A 9 -18.68 -1.24 7.91
N LEU A 10 -19.97 -1.11 7.61
CA LEU A 10 -20.51 0.07 6.90
C LEU A 10 -20.28 1.38 7.66
N LYS A 11 -20.37 1.37 9.00
CA LYS A 11 -20.05 2.56 9.80
C LYS A 11 -18.58 2.97 9.73
N LEU A 12 -17.65 2.04 9.51
CA LEU A 12 -16.26 2.39 9.20
C LEU A 12 -16.17 3.06 7.82
N ILE A 13 -16.85 2.50 6.82
CA ILE A 13 -16.90 3.06 5.47
C ILE A 13 -17.48 4.49 5.50
N GLU A 14 -18.54 4.73 6.26
CA GLU A 14 -19.10 6.07 6.47
C GLU A 14 -18.07 7.04 7.07
N ALA A 15 -17.35 6.62 8.11
CA ALA A 15 -16.29 7.44 8.73
C ALA A 15 -15.16 7.80 7.74
N SER A 16 -14.94 6.98 6.71
CA SER A 16 -13.90 7.20 5.71
C SER A 16 -14.18 8.34 4.73
N ALA A 17 -15.41 8.85 4.66
CA ALA A 17 -15.83 9.83 3.65
C ALA A 17 -14.95 11.10 3.64
N SER A 18 -14.39 11.47 4.79
CA SER A 18 -13.45 12.60 4.91
C SER A 18 -12.09 12.38 4.23
N ILE A 19 -11.74 11.13 3.91
CA ILE A 19 -10.47 10.73 3.29
C ILE A 19 -10.70 10.22 1.86
N THR A 20 -11.71 9.37 1.64
CA THR A 20 -11.96 8.69 0.35
C THR A 20 -12.92 9.46 -0.54
N GLY A 21 -13.69 10.39 0.04
CA GLY A 21 -14.83 11.01 -0.62
C GLY A 21 -16.08 10.11 -0.61
N SER A 22 -17.26 10.72 -0.50
CA SER A 22 -18.52 9.99 -0.32
C SER A 22 -18.86 9.02 -1.44
N ALA A 23 -18.50 9.33 -2.69
CA ALA A 23 -18.81 8.48 -3.84
C ALA A 23 -18.10 7.11 -3.77
N VAL A 24 -16.81 7.11 -3.43
CA VAL A 24 -16.00 5.88 -3.29
C VAL A 24 -16.51 5.04 -2.13
N GLY A 25 -16.85 5.68 -1.00
CA GLY A 25 -17.46 4.99 0.15
C GLY A 25 -18.79 4.31 -0.18
N VAL A 26 -19.65 4.94 -0.99
CA VAL A 26 -20.93 4.35 -1.41
C VAL A 26 -20.72 3.12 -2.30
N ALA A 27 -19.79 3.19 -3.26
CA ALA A 27 -19.48 2.04 -4.13
C ALA A 27 -18.99 0.85 -3.30
N ALA A 28 -18.00 1.08 -2.43
CA ALA A 28 -17.46 0.04 -1.55
C ALA A 28 -18.51 -0.52 -0.57
N GLY A 29 -19.37 0.32 -0.01
CA GLY A 29 -20.48 -0.09 0.85
C GLY A 29 -21.51 -0.96 0.11
N GLY A 30 -21.83 -0.60 -1.14
CA GLY A 30 -22.71 -1.38 -2.02
C GLY A 30 -22.14 -2.75 -2.35
N LEU A 31 -20.84 -2.84 -2.63
CA LEU A 31 -20.16 -4.11 -2.84
C LEU A 31 -20.20 -4.97 -1.57
N LEU A 32 -19.88 -4.39 -0.40
CA LEU A 32 -19.84 -5.09 0.89
C LEU A 32 -21.21 -5.60 1.34
N ALA A 33 -22.26 -4.81 1.14
CA ALA A 33 -23.63 -5.16 1.50
C ALA A 33 -24.37 -5.96 0.41
N GLY A 34 -23.78 -6.07 -0.78
CA GLY A 34 -24.36 -6.75 -1.93
C GLY A 34 -24.40 -8.29 -1.79
N PRO A 35 -25.04 -8.98 -2.75
CA PRO A 35 -25.09 -10.45 -2.76
C PRO A 35 -23.69 -11.08 -2.77
N PRO A 36 -23.47 -12.25 -2.12
CA PRO A 36 -22.17 -12.93 -2.02
C PRO A 36 -21.44 -13.33 -3.32
N GLY A 37 -21.93 -12.94 -4.50
CA GLY A 37 -21.26 -13.10 -5.81
C GLY A 37 -20.95 -11.78 -6.52
N ALA A 38 -21.27 -10.63 -5.91
CA ALA A 38 -20.99 -9.31 -6.49
C ALA A 38 -19.49 -9.00 -6.57
N PHE A 39 -18.69 -9.60 -5.68
CA PHE A 39 -17.25 -9.37 -5.60
C PHE A 39 -16.41 -10.25 -6.51
N ALA A 40 -16.77 -11.51 -6.71
CA ALA A 40 -16.01 -12.47 -7.51
C ALA A 40 -16.85 -13.73 -7.68
N GLY A 41 -16.71 -14.42 -8.80
CA GLY A 41 -17.43 -15.66 -9.13
C GLY A 41 -17.39 -16.74 -8.05
N ALA A 42 -18.22 -17.77 -8.25
CA ALA A 42 -18.64 -18.72 -7.23
C ALA A 42 -17.46 -19.32 -6.41
N LEU A 43 -17.61 -19.25 -5.08
CA LEU A 43 -16.74 -19.74 -3.99
C LEU A 43 -15.77 -18.70 -3.39
N ALA A 44 -14.77 -18.22 -4.12
CA ALA A 44 -13.72 -17.38 -3.51
C ALA A 44 -14.23 -15.97 -3.09
N GLY A 45 -15.19 -15.41 -3.83
CA GLY A 45 -15.80 -14.12 -3.51
C GLY A 45 -16.55 -14.10 -2.17
N ALA A 46 -17.15 -15.23 -1.78
CA ALA A 46 -17.88 -15.34 -0.52
C ALA A 46 -16.93 -15.29 0.68
N SER A 47 -15.79 -15.99 0.61
CA SER A 47 -14.77 -15.99 1.67
C SER A 47 -14.15 -14.61 1.87
N ILE A 48 -13.77 -13.92 0.79
CA ILE A 48 -13.21 -12.57 0.86
C ILE A 48 -14.22 -11.60 1.50
N THR A 49 -15.47 -11.65 1.04
CA THR A 49 -16.54 -10.76 1.55
C THR A 49 -16.79 -10.99 3.05
N GLU A 50 -16.85 -12.24 3.50
CA GLU A 50 -17.04 -12.54 4.92
C GLU A 50 -15.86 -12.07 5.78
N ILE A 51 -14.62 -12.19 5.29
CA ILE A 51 -13.43 -11.69 5.98
C ILE A 51 -13.47 -10.17 6.13
N LEU A 52 -13.81 -9.45 5.05
CA LEU A 52 -13.95 -7.99 5.08
C LEU A 52 -15.01 -7.54 6.09
N LYS A 53 -16.17 -8.20 6.11
CA LYS A 53 -17.26 -7.92 7.08
C LYS A 53 -16.83 -8.23 8.50
N TYR A 54 -16.20 -9.38 8.72
CA TYR A 54 -15.79 -9.84 10.04
C TYR A 54 -14.72 -8.94 10.64
N ILE A 55 -13.60 -8.74 9.96
CA ILE A 55 -12.50 -7.92 10.48
C ILE A 55 -12.89 -6.44 10.53
N GLY A 56 -13.65 -5.94 9.55
CA GLY A 56 -14.23 -4.60 9.63
C GLY A 56 -15.11 -4.42 10.88
N SER A 57 -15.97 -5.39 11.18
CA SER A 57 -16.77 -5.38 12.40
C SER A 57 -15.91 -5.40 13.68
N GLU A 58 -14.88 -6.25 13.74
CA GLU A 58 -14.01 -6.32 14.91
C GLU A 58 -13.23 -5.01 15.13
N MET A 59 -12.75 -4.38 14.06
CA MET A 59 -12.11 -3.07 14.14
C MET A 59 -13.09 -2.01 14.64
N TYR A 60 -14.33 -2.03 14.17
CA TYR A 60 -15.36 -1.11 14.64
C TYR A 60 -15.70 -1.32 16.13
N ASP A 61 -15.73 -2.55 16.61
CA ASP A 61 -16.03 -2.84 18.02
C ASP A 61 -14.94 -2.29 18.96
N ARG A 62 -13.71 -2.09 18.46
CA ARG A 62 -12.62 -1.41 19.19
C ARG A 62 -12.75 0.12 19.24
N LYS A 63 -13.79 0.73 18.64
CA LYS A 63 -13.96 2.20 18.49
C LYS A 63 -13.86 3.02 19.78
N LEU A 64 -14.25 2.46 20.94
CA LEU A 64 -14.21 3.18 22.22
C LEU A 64 -12.78 3.54 22.64
N SER A 65 -11.79 2.86 22.05
CA SER A 65 -10.36 3.12 22.23
C SER A 65 -9.74 3.99 21.13
N MET A 66 -10.55 4.60 20.26
CA MET A 66 -10.08 5.23 19.02
C MET A 66 -10.60 6.65 18.83
N GLY A 67 -9.76 7.51 18.26
CA GLY A 67 -10.17 8.84 17.81
C GLY A 67 -10.88 8.81 16.45
N GLU A 68 -11.61 9.88 16.12
CA GLU A 68 -12.36 9.98 14.85
C GLU A 68 -11.46 9.81 13.61
N ARG A 69 -10.26 10.40 13.62
CA ARG A 69 -9.31 10.31 12.50
C ARG A 69 -8.71 8.92 12.36
N GLU A 70 -8.55 8.19 13.46
CA GLU A 70 -8.10 6.79 13.41
C GLU A 70 -9.18 5.90 12.75
N MET A 71 -10.44 6.11 13.13
CA MET A 71 -11.58 5.42 12.52
C MET A 71 -11.70 5.74 11.03
N ALA A 72 -11.54 7.02 10.65
CA ALA A 72 -11.56 7.44 9.26
C ALA A 72 -10.49 6.73 8.42
N ARG A 73 -9.26 6.60 8.94
CA ARG A 73 -8.16 5.91 8.23
C ARG A 73 -8.37 4.41 8.12
N ILE A 74 -8.89 3.76 9.16
CA ILE A 74 -9.26 2.34 9.08
C ILE A 74 -10.33 2.13 8.03
N GLY A 75 -11.39 2.95 8.07
CA GLY A 75 -12.46 2.92 7.08
C GLY A 75 -11.92 3.15 5.66
N ALA A 76 -11.03 4.11 5.48
CA ALA A 76 -10.44 4.41 4.18
C ALA A 76 -9.61 3.24 3.65
N ALA A 77 -8.76 2.63 4.49
CA ALA A 77 -8.02 1.43 4.08
C ALA A 77 -8.93 0.25 3.73
N LEU A 78 -10.04 0.06 4.45
CA LEU A 78 -11.04 -0.95 4.13
C LEU A 78 -11.72 -0.68 2.77
N VAL A 79 -12.11 0.57 2.53
CA VAL A 79 -12.69 1.02 1.24
C VAL A 79 -11.70 0.78 0.10
N TYR A 80 -10.45 1.22 0.23
CA TYR A 80 -9.44 1.02 -0.81
C TYR A 80 -9.11 -0.46 -1.02
N SER A 81 -9.15 -1.28 0.03
CA SER A 81 -9.04 -2.74 -0.10
C SER A 81 -10.18 -3.32 -0.95
N ILE A 82 -11.42 -2.93 -0.66
CA ILE A 82 -12.63 -3.35 -1.39
C ILE A 82 -12.54 -2.95 -2.87
N GLU A 83 -12.22 -1.67 -3.13
CA GLU A 83 -12.09 -1.14 -4.49
C GLU A 83 -10.99 -1.87 -5.27
N LYS A 84 -9.85 -2.16 -4.62
CA LYS A 84 -8.75 -2.85 -5.29
C LYS A 84 -9.09 -4.31 -5.59
N ILE A 85 -9.79 -5.01 -4.69
CA ILE A 85 -10.31 -6.37 -4.96
C ILE A 85 -11.25 -6.35 -6.16
N HIS A 86 -12.19 -5.40 -6.18
CA HIS A 86 -13.14 -5.27 -7.27
C HIS A 86 -12.43 -4.96 -8.60
N SER A 87 -11.45 -4.06 -8.60
CA SER A 87 -10.62 -3.75 -9.77
C SER A 87 -9.87 -4.99 -10.29
N ASN A 88 -9.24 -5.76 -9.40
CA ASN A 88 -8.55 -7.00 -9.77
C ASN A 88 -9.48 -8.05 -10.39
N VAL A 89 -10.72 -8.14 -9.90
CA VAL A 89 -11.74 -9.03 -10.47
C VAL A 89 -12.17 -8.57 -11.85
N MET A 90 -12.39 -7.26 -12.03
CA MET A 90 -12.73 -6.68 -13.33
C MET A 90 -11.60 -6.84 -14.37
N LEU A 91 -10.34 -6.89 -13.91
CA LEU A 91 -9.18 -7.22 -14.74
C LEU A 91 -9.06 -8.72 -15.05
N GLY A 92 -9.94 -9.56 -14.51
CA GLY A 92 -9.95 -11.00 -14.74
C GLY A 92 -8.87 -11.76 -13.97
N LEU A 93 -8.28 -11.16 -12.92
CA LEU A 93 -7.32 -11.85 -12.08
C LEU A 93 -8.01 -12.98 -11.30
N ARG A 94 -7.31 -14.11 -11.20
CA ARG A 94 -7.80 -15.26 -10.43
C ARG A 94 -7.43 -15.11 -8.97
N VAL A 95 -8.40 -15.40 -8.10
CA VAL A 95 -8.15 -15.54 -6.67
C VAL A 95 -7.27 -16.77 -6.44
N ARG A 96 -6.33 -16.67 -5.50
CA ARG A 96 -5.48 -17.79 -5.07
C ARG A 96 -6.29 -18.94 -4.48
N GLU A 97 -5.83 -20.16 -4.72
CA GLU A 97 -6.50 -21.41 -4.32
C GLU A 97 -5.72 -22.19 -3.23
N ASP A 98 -4.70 -21.57 -2.64
CA ASP A 98 -3.93 -22.15 -1.56
C ASP A 98 -4.62 -21.95 -0.18
N ASP A 99 -3.90 -22.25 0.90
CA ASP A 99 -4.43 -22.22 2.26
C ASP A 99 -4.64 -20.81 2.84
N PHE A 100 -4.55 -19.76 2.02
CA PHE A 100 -4.63 -18.36 2.43
C PHE A 100 -5.94 -17.98 3.15
N PHE A 101 -7.06 -18.53 2.68
CA PHE A 101 -8.39 -18.32 3.29
C PHE A 101 -8.77 -19.38 4.32
N SER A 102 -7.94 -20.42 4.46
CA SER A 102 -8.25 -21.56 5.32
C SER A 102 -7.96 -21.24 6.78
N LYS A 103 -8.85 -21.68 7.67
CA LYS A 103 -8.62 -21.65 9.12
C LYS A 103 -8.08 -23.01 9.55
N THR A 104 -6.95 -23.02 10.27
CA THR A 104 -6.41 -24.24 10.90
C THR A 104 -7.20 -24.65 12.13
N ASP A 105 -7.86 -23.70 12.80
CA ASP A 105 -8.77 -23.90 13.93
C ASP A 105 -9.87 -22.83 13.86
N LYS A 106 -11.11 -23.17 14.25
CA LYS A 106 -12.23 -22.22 14.36
C LYS A 106 -11.92 -21.06 15.31
N SER A 107 -11.03 -21.27 16.29
CA SER A 107 -10.60 -20.25 17.26
C SER A 107 -9.54 -19.29 16.73
N LYS A 108 -8.92 -19.59 15.58
CA LYS A 108 -7.81 -18.82 15.01
C LYS A 108 -8.25 -18.04 13.78
N LEU A 109 -7.56 -16.94 13.54
CA LEU A 109 -7.65 -16.23 12.28
C LEU A 109 -6.99 -17.06 11.16
N SER A 110 -7.56 -16.98 9.96
CA SER A 110 -6.89 -17.37 8.72
C SER A 110 -5.79 -16.36 8.38
N LYS A 111 -4.85 -16.75 7.51
CA LYS A 111 -3.80 -15.85 7.00
C LYS A 111 -4.40 -14.58 6.40
N ALA A 112 -5.48 -14.70 5.64
CA ALA A 112 -6.21 -13.58 5.07
C ALA A 112 -6.80 -12.63 6.14
N GLU A 113 -7.33 -13.17 7.23
CA GLU A 113 -7.87 -12.36 8.34
C GLU A 113 -6.76 -11.62 9.09
N GLU A 114 -5.66 -12.31 9.42
CA GLU A 114 -4.50 -11.70 10.08
C GLU A 114 -3.89 -10.57 9.25
N LEU A 115 -3.76 -10.77 7.93
CA LEU A 115 -3.20 -9.78 7.02
C LEU A 115 -4.14 -8.56 6.86
N LEU A 116 -5.47 -8.77 6.84
CA LEU A 116 -6.41 -7.66 6.84
C LEU A 116 -6.33 -6.88 8.16
N GLU A 117 -6.34 -7.57 9.30
CA GLU A 117 -6.23 -6.93 10.61
C GLU A 117 -4.93 -6.13 10.73
N GLY A 118 -3.81 -6.71 10.30
CA GLY A 118 -2.52 -6.03 10.25
C GLY A 118 -2.55 -4.79 9.37
N THR A 119 -3.09 -4.90 8.15
CA THR A 119 -3.22 -3.78 7.20
C THR A 119 -4.02 -2.63 7.78
N LEU A 120 -5.21 -2.91 8.33
CA LEU A 120 -6.07 -1.89 8.95
C LEU A 120 -5.42 -1.28 10.20
N SER A 121 -4.69 -2.09 10.99
CA SER A 121 -3.94 -1.60 12.15
C SER A 121 -2.82 -0.65 11.76
N LYS A 122 -2.11 -0.89 10.65
CA LYS A 122 -1.10 0.04 10.13
C LYS A 122 -1.73 1.33 9.59
N ALA A 123 -2.88 1.22 8.92
CA ALA A 123 -3.62 2.40 8.47
C ALA A 123 -4.09 3.29 9.63
N LYS A 124 -4.55 2.68 10.74
CA LYS A 124 -4.93 3.41 11.97
C LYS A 124 -3.86 4.40 12.41
N SER A 125 -2.62 3.93 12.52
CA SER A 125 -1.46 4.68 13.02
C SER A 125 -0.80 5.60 11.99
N CYS A 126 -1.28 5.60 10.73
CA CYS A 126 -0.68 6.38 9.67
C CYS A 126 -1.07 7.87 9.78
N TYR A 127 -0.09 8.77 9.87
CA TYR A 127 -0.37 10.21 9.92
C TYR A 127 -0.62 10.84 8.54
N GLU A 128 -0.15 10.21 7.46
CA GLU A 128 -0.24 10.72 6.10
C GLU A 128 -1.45 10.10 5.37
N GLU A 129 -2.57 10.82 5.30
CA GLU A 129 -3.83 10.27 4.76
C GLU A 129 -3.71 9.84 3.29
N LYS A 130 -2.87 10.52 2.49
CA LYS A 130 -2.56 10.10 1.11
C LYS A 130 -1.95 8.69 1.04
N LYS A 131 -1.20 8.27 2.05
CA LYS A 131 -0.57 6.93 2.11
C LYS A 131 -1.59 5.82 2.35
N VAL A 132 -2.72 6.12 2.97
CA VAL A 132 -3.72 5.13 3.42
C VAL A 132 -4.30 4.34 2.24
N LYS A 133 -4.45 4.96 1.07
CA LYS A 133 -4.83 4.27 -0.18
C LYS A 133 -3.92 3.09 -0.47
N TYR A 134 -2.62 3.37 -0.51
CA TYR A 134 -1.61 2.38 -0.88
C TYR A 134 -1.41 1.31 0.20
N ILE A 135 -1.68 1.63 1.47
CA ILE A 135 -1.77 0.62 2.54
C ILE A 135 -2.96 -0.32 2.30
N GLY A 136 -4.15 0.21 2.01
CA GLY A 136 -5.34 -0.61 1.71
C GLY A 136 -5.16 -1.48 0.47
N ASN A 137 -4.51 -0.95 -0.57
CA ASN A 137 -4.19 -1.69 -1.79
C ASN A 137 -3.37 -2.97 -1.52
N ILE A 138 -2.54 -3.00 -0.47
CA ILE A 138 -1.80 -4.21 -0.07
C ILE A 138 -2.76 -5.37 0.11
N TYR A 139 -3.75 -5.22 1.00
CA TYR A 139 -4.71 -6.30 1.22
C TYR A 139 -5.51 -6.59 -0.03
N GLY A 140 -5.92 -5.57 -0.79
CA GLY A 140 -6.73 -5.81 -1.98
C GLY A 140 -6.03 -6.60 -3.09
N ASN A 141 -4.70 -6.61 -3.12
CA ASN A 141 -3.88 -7.38 -4.06
C ASN A 141 -3.51 -8.78 -3.58
N LEU A 142 -3.34 -9.00 -2.27
CA LEU A 142 -2.86 -10.28 -1.71
C LEU A 142 -3.72 -11.51 -2.06
N PRO A 143 -5.07 -11.42 -2.13
CA PRO A 143 -5.91 -12.51 -2.64
C PRO A 143 -5.60 -12.97 -4.06
N PHE A 144 -4.94 -12.14 -4.88
CA PHE A 144 -4.67 -12.42 -6.30
C PHE A 144 -3.19 -12.71 -6.57
N PHE A 145 -2.29 -12.32 -5.66
CA PHE A 145 -0.85 -12.48 -5.82
C PHE A 145 -0.32 -13.72 -5.07
N ALA A 146 -0.62 -14.91 -5.59
CA ALA A 146 -0.22 -16.18 -4.98
C ALA A 146 1.32 -16.38 -4.87
N PHE A 147 2.11 -15.63 -5.64
CA PHE A 147 3.58 -15.63 -5.52
C PHE A 147 4.09 -14.91 -4.24
N ILE A 148 3.19 -14.27 -3.48
CA ILE A 148 3.47 -13.65 -2.19
C ILE A 148 2.84 -14.52 -1.10
N ASP A 149 3.70 -15.18 -0.33
CA ASP A 149 3.27 -15.92 0.85
C ASP A 149 2.96 -14.97 2.02
N SER A 150 2.39 -15.53 3.09
CA SER A 150 1.98 -14.73 4.26
C SER A 150 3.18 -14.09 4.97
N TYR A 151 4.34 -14.74 5.02
CA TYR A 151 5.53 -14.20 5.68
C TYR A 151 6.06 -12.97 4.93
N MET A 152 6.12 -13.05 3.61
CA MET A 152 6.43 -11.93 2.74
C MET A 152 5.41 -10.81 2.90
N ALA A 153 4.12 -11.12 2.94
CA ALA A 153 3.06 -10.14 3.13
C ALA A 153 3.17 -9.40 4.47
N TYR A 154 3.47 -10.09 5.58
CA TYR A 154 3.71 -9.42 6.87
C TYR A 154 4.89 -8.43 6.80
N GLN A 155 5.97 -8.81 6.12
CA GLN A 155 7.13 -7.92 5.94
C GLN A 155 6.75 -6.69 5.09
N LEU A 156 6.03 -6.88 3.99
CA LEU A 156 5.57 -5.79 3.12
C LEU A 156 4.67 -4.80 3.88
N ILE A 157 3.75 -5.29 4.72
CA ILE A 157 2.91 -4.43 5.58
C ILE A 157 3.77 -3.63 6.57
N ASN A 158 4.80 -4.24 7.16
CA ASN A 158 5.72 -3.54 8.07
C ASN A 158 6.58 -2.49 7.35
N PHE A 159 7.01 -2.76 6.12
CA PHE A 159 7.71 -1.76 5.31
C PHE A 159 6.79 -0.59 4.95
N ALA A 160 5.56 -0.87 4.50
CA ALA A 160 4.59 0.17 4.16
C ALA A 160 4.26 1.11 5.33
N GLU A 161 4.25 0.60 6.57
CA GLU A 161 4.09 1.45 7.76
C GLU A 161 5.22 2.46 7.90
N ARG A 162 6.46 2.02 7.71
CA ARG A 162 7.69 2.80 7.94
C ARG A 162 7.96 3.85 6.87
N LEU A 163 7.55 3.60 5.63
CA LEU A 163 7.78 4.51 4.52
C LEU A 163 6.90 5.75 4.60
N THR A 164 7.45 6.92 4.29
CA THR A 164 6.65 8.14 4.10
C THR A 164 5.89 8.11 2.78
N TYR A 165 4.84 8.92 2.64
CA TYR A 165 4.17 9.05 1.34
C TYR A 165 5.13 9.56 0.26
N ARG A 166 6.02 10.50 0.60
CA ARG A 166 7.04 10.99 -0.33
C ARG A 166 8.01 9.89 -0.77
N GLN A 167 8.39 8.97 0.11
CA GLN A 167 9.17 7.78 -0.26
C GLN A 167 8.43 6.87 -1.23
N LEU A 168 7.10 6.72 -1.11
CA LEU A 168 6.30 6.03 -2.12
C LEU A 168 6.34 6.75 -3.48
N CYS A 169 6.24 8.09 -3.48
CA CYS A 169 6.39 8.89 -4.70
C CYS A 169 7.79 8.73 -5.31
N ILE A 170 8.86 8.66 -4.51
CA ILE A 170 10.22 8.38 -4.98
C ILE A 170 10.28 7.01 -5.65
N MET A 171 9.69 5.97 -5.04
CA MET A 171 9.66 4.63 -5.64
C MET A 171 8.88 4.62 -6.96
N ALA A 172 7.76 5.35 -7.05
CA ALA A 172 7.00 5.48 -8.28
C ALA A 172 7.76 6.25 -9.38
N MET A 173 8.43 7.34 -9.01
CA MET A 173 9.33 8.06 -9.90
C MET A 173 10.43 7.15 -10.44
N ILE A 174 11.07 6.33 -9.59
CA ILE A 174 12.14 5.41 -10.01
C ILE A 174 11.62 4.41 -11.05
N LYS A 175 10.35 4.02 -11.00
CA LYS A 175 9.73 3.16 -12.01
C LYS A 175 9.46 3.84 -13.35
N LYS A 176 9.24 5.15 -13.33
CA LYS A 176 9.04 6.01 -14.51
C LYS A 176 10.28 6.84 -14.84
N ILE A 177 11.46 6.45 -14.35
CA ILE A 177 12.66 7.30 -14.33
C ILE A 177 13.11 7.78 -15.70
N GLU A 178 12.85 6.98 -16.73
CA GLU A 178 13.19 7.27 -18.13
C GLU A 178 12.34 8.43 -18.70
N GLU A 179 11.18 8.74 -18.10
CA GLU A 179 10.29 9.82 -18.53
C GLU A 179 10.79 11.22 -18.09
N TYR A 180 11.67 11.30 -17.08
CA TYR A 180 11.99 12.57 -16.40
C TYR A 180 13.34 13.20 -16.79
N ASN A 181 14.16 12.52 -17.59
CA ASN A 181 15.51 12.96 -17.99
C ASN A 181 16.37 13.44 -16.81
N LEU A 182 16.40 12.67 -15.72
CA LEU A 182 17.17 13.01 -14.52
C LEU A 182 18.69 12.86 -14.75
N SER A 183 19.48 13.63 -13.99
CA SER A 183 20.95 13.62 -14.03
C SER A 183 21.50 12.20 -13.87
N GLN A 184 22.35 11.80 -14.81
CA GLN A 184 23.12 10.56 -14.73
C GLN A 184 24.41 10.72 -13.91
N GLU A 185 24.77 11.96 -13.55
CA GLU A 185 25.91 12.24 -12.68
C GLU A 185 25.46 12.46 -11.25
N ASP A 186 26.38 12.16 -10.33
CA ASP A 186 26.21 12.41 -8.90
C ASP A 186 26.31 13.91 -8.56
N TYR A 187 26.33 14.22 -7.27
CA TYR A 187 26.44 15.58 -6.74
C TYR A 187 27.83 15.87 -6.16
N ARG A 188 28.84 15.02 -6.39
CA ARG A 188 30.22 15.31 -6.01
C ARG A 188 30.74 16.49 -6.82
N GLY A 189 31.50 17.39 -6.19
CA GLY A 189 32.34 18.33 -6.91
C GLY A 189 31.80 19.75 -7.15
N SER A 190 30.49 20.01 -7.29
CA SER A 190 29.87 21.35 -7.12
C SER A 190 28.48 21.49 -7.78
N LYS A 191 27.48 20.78 -7.27
CA LYS A 191 26.08 21.22 -7.41
C LYS A 191 25.67 21.84 -6.08
N GLN A 192 25.12 23.06 -6.09
CA GLN A 192 24.54 23.63 -4.88
C GLN A 192 23.36 22.74 -4.45
N ILE A 193 23.59 21.89 -3.45
CA ILE A 193 22.53 21.12 -2.81
C ILE A 193 21.78 22.09 -1.89
N ASN A 194 20.61 22.55 -2.33
CA ASN A 194 19.71 23.30 -1.45
C ASN A 194 19.13 22.37 -0.37
N VAL A 195 18.53 22.96 0.67
CA VAL A 195 18.01 22.20 1.82
C VAL A 195 16.94 21.18 1.42
N GLN A 196 16.05 21.51 0.48
CA GLN A 196 14.98 20.61 0.05
C GLN A 196 15.53 19.38 -0.68
N LEU A 197 16.51 19.60 -1.57
CA LEU A 197 17.23 18.53 -2.25
C LEU A 197 18.02 17.68 -1.25
N ALA A 198 18.67 18.29 -0.25
CA ALA A 198 19.38 17.54 0.79
C ALA A 198 18.46 16.57 1.55
N PHE A 199 17.26 17.01 1.93
CA PHE A 199 16.26 16.14 2.57
C PHE A 199 15.80 15.01 1.64
N LEU A 200 15.56 15.31 0.35
CA LEU A 200 15.17 14.29 -0.62
C LEU A 200 16.27 13.23 -0.81
N LEU A 201 17.52 13.66 -0.97
CA LEU A 201 18.67 12.76 -1.07
C LEU A 201 18.80 11.90 0.20
N ARG A 202 18.47 12.44 1.37
CA ARG A 202 18.48 11.69 2.62
C ARG A 202 17.43 10.58 2.64
N GLU A 203 16.22 10.86 2.19
CA GLU A 203 15.18 9.83 2.07
C GLU A 203 15.56 8.73 1.06
N ILE A 204 16.28 9.08 -0.01
CA ILE A 204 16.80 8.10 -0.96
C ILE A 204 17.86 7.23 -0.29
N VAL A 205 18.80 7.81 0.46
CA VAL A 205 19.76 7.02 1.25
C VAL A 205 19.03 6.10 2.23
N GLU A 206 17.98 6.57 2.91
CA GLU A 206 17.19 5.73 3.82
C GLU A 206 16.49 4.57 3.10
N LEU A 207 16.00 4.80 1.87
CA LEU A 207 15.45 3.75 1.00
C LEU A 207 16.52 2.76 0.50
N MET A 208 17.79 3.15 0.49
CA MET A 208 18.93 2.31 0.07
C MET A 208 19.58 1.57 1.24
N ASP A 209 19.62 2.19 2.42
CA ASP A 209 20.19 1.63 3.63
C ASP A 209 19.44 0.36 4.09
N LEU A 210 20.17 -0.52 4.77
CA LEU A 210 19.82 -1.92 5.12
C LEU A 210 18.47 -2.13 5.83
N ASN A 211 17.81 -1.08 6.33
CA ASN A 211 16.50 -1.19 6.97
C ASN A 211 15.31 -1.14 6.00
N LEU A 212 15.51 -0.69 4.77
CA LEU A 212 14.49 -0.65 3.72
C LEU A 212 15.03 -1.30 2.45
N GLY A 213 16.27 -0.99 2.04
CA GLY A 213 16.98 -1.66 0.95
C GLY A 213 16.14 -1.86 -0.30
N HIS A 214 15.25 -0.92 -0.64
CA HIS A 214 14.30 -1.04 -1.75
C HIS A 214 14.86 -0.45 -3.05
N VAL A 215 15.87 0.42 -2.92
CA VAL A 215 16.50 1.15 -4.02
C VAL A 215 17.97 0.76 -4.13
N ILE A 216 18.47 0.69 -5.36
CA ILE A 216 19.88 0.52 -5.71
C ILE A 216 20.28 1.57 -6.73
N GLN A 217 21.56 1.92 -6.80
CA GLN A 217 22.14 2.67 -7.91
C GLN A 217 22.87 1.68 -8.81
N LYS A 218 22.59 1.70 -10.11
CA LYS A 218 23.19 0.77 -11.07
C LYS A 218 23.92 1.51 -12.18
N ASN A 219 25.14 1.07 -12.49
CA ASN A 219 25.85 1.43 -13.71
C ASN A 219 25.63 0.38 -14.81
N ASN A 220 26.30 0.57 -15.96
CA ASN A 220 26.17 -0.30 -17.13
C ASN A 220 26.34 -1.80 -16.83
N THR A 221 27.04 -2.19 -15.75
CA THR A 221 27.28 -3.60 -15.39
C THR A 221 26.85 -3.97 -13.97
N ASP A 222 27.07 -3.12 -12.96
CA ASP A 222 26.95 -3.51 -11.54
C ASP A 222 26.25 -2.46 -10.66
N SER A 223 25.82 -2.91 -9.47
CA SER A 223 25.34 -2.03 -8.41
C SER A 223 26.50 -1.24 -7.82
N GLU A 224 26.33 0.07 -7.68
CA GLU A 224 27.33 0.95 -7.05
C GLU A 224 27.11 1.09 -5.54
N VAL A 225 28.22 1.20 -4.81
CA VAL A 225 28.19 1.52 -3.37
C VAL A 225 28.06 3.04 -3.22
N ILE A 226 27.01 3.46 -2.51
CA ILE A 226 26.78 4.86 -2.13
C ILE A 226 27.36 5.08 -0.74
N PHE A 227 28.29 6.02 -0.59
CA PHE A 227 28.90 6.36 0.71
C PHE A 227 28.25 7.58 1.38
N GLY A 228 27.51 8.38 0.63
CA GLY A 228 26.82 9.55 1.17
C GLY A 228 25.84 10.20 0.19
N LEU A 229 25.16 11.26 0.66
CA LEU A 229 24.13 11.99 -0.08
C LEU A 229 24.61 12.46 -1.46
N THR A 230 25.87 12.84 -1.56
CA THR A 230 26.46 13.38 -2.79
C THR A 230 26.70 12.33 -3.87
N ASP A 231 26.63 11.04 -3.52
CA ASP A 231 26.97 9.94 -4.44
C ASP A 231 25.75 9.45 -5.22
N ILE A 232 24.57 9.99 -4.91
CA ILE A 232 23.32 9.68 -5.58
C ILE A 232 23.34 10.28 -6.99
N SER A 233 23.18 9.41 -7.97
CA SER A 233 22.89 9.73 -9.37
C SER A 233 21.41 9.47 -9.63
N PRO A 234 20.55 10.51 -9.63
CA PRO A 234 19.10 10.32 -9.65
C PRO A 234 18.60 9.49 -10.84
N GLY A 235 19.21 9.65 -12.02
CA GLY A 235 18.86 8.90 -13.24
C GLY A 235 19.29 7.42 -13.24
N ARG A 236 20.11 7.01 -12.27
CA ARG A 236 20.64 5.64 -12.13
C ARG A 236 19.97 4.83 -11.01
N LEU A 237 19.02 5.43 -10.30
CA LEU A 237 18.26 4.75 -9.26
C LEU A 237 17.37 3.66 -9.87
N ARG A 238 17.29 2.50 -9.23
CA ARG A 238 16.44 1.38 -9.62
C ARG A 238 15.85 0.72 -8.39
N LEU A 239 14.65 0.14 -8.51
CA LEU A 239 14.09 -0.69 -7.45
C LEU A 239 14.72 -2.08 -7.49
N ASN A 240 15.13 -2.61 -6.34
CA ASN A 240 15.54 -4.00 -6.21
C ASN A 240 14.31 -4.93 -6.14
N PRO A 241 14.46 -6.27 -6.03
CA PRO A 241 13.31 -7.18 -5.96
C PRO A 241 12.29 -6.88 -4.84
N LEU A 242 12.75 -6.46 -3.66
CA LEU A 242 11.86 -6.08 -2.55
C LEU A 242 11.09 -4.78 -2.86
N GLY A 243 11.78 -3.76 -3.37
CA GLY A 243 11.16 -2.52 -3.80
C GLY A 243 10.15 -2.74 -4.93
N ASN A 244 10.44 -3.64 -5.87
CA ASN A 244 9.51 -4.04 -6.93
C ASN A 244 8.26 -4.74 -6.37
N SER A 245 8.44 -5.63 -5.40
CA SER A 245 7.32 -6.32 -4.75
C SER A 245 6.42 -5.33 -4.02
N LEU A 246 7.00 -4.37 -3.30
CA LEU A 246 6.25 -3.34 -2.60
C LEU A 246 5.53 -2.40 -3.58
N TYR A 247 6.21 -1.97 -4.65
CA TYR A 247 5.63 -1.16 -5.72
C TYR A 247 4.38 -1.82 -6.31
N LEU A 248 4.48 -3.11 -6.65
CA LEU A 248 3.39 -3.89 -7.22
C LEU A 248 2.23 -4.08 -6.24
N VAL A 249 2.53 -4.51 -5.01
CA VAL A 249 1.51 -4.83 -3.99
C VAL A 249 0.78 -3.59 -3.50
N MET A 250 1.45 -2.45 -3.38
CA MET A 250 0.82 -1.19 -3.00
C MET A 250 0.15 -0.48 -4.18
N SER A 251 0.33 -0.96 -5.42
CA SER A 251 -0.13 -0.30 -6.66
C SER A 251 0.35 1.14 -6.76
N LEU A 252 1.68 1.34 -6.59
CA LEU A 252 2.27 2.67 -6.65
C LEU A 252 2.29 3.26 -8.08
N ASP A 253 1.93 2.47 -9.09
CA ASP A 253 1.61 2.94 -10.44
C ASP A 253 0.39 3.88 -10.46
N GLU A 254 -0.49 3.80 -9.46
CA GLU A 254 -1.66 4.65 -9.30
C GLU A 254 -1.39 5.99 -8.59
N ILE A 255 -0.12 6.29 -8.24
CA ILE A 255 0.23 7.61 -7.68
C ILE A 255 0.03 8.68 -8.75
N GLU A 256 -0.65 9.77 -8.36
CA GLU A 256 -0.89 10.92 -9.22
C GLU A 256 0.43 11.52 -9.73
N ASP A 257 0.52 11.76 -11.04
CA ASP A 257 1.74 12.32 -11.64
C ASP A 257 2.10 13.69 -11.06
N GLU A 258 1.14 14.46 -10.54
CA GLU A 258 1.41 15.72 -9.82
C GLU A 258 2.31 15.50 -8.59
N ASP A 259 2.03 14.48 -7.79
CA ASP A 259 2.81 14.16 -6.60
C ASP A 259 4.21 13.61 -6.97
N ILE A 260 4.32 12.88 -8.08
CA ILE A 260 5.61 12.43 -8.62
C ILE A 260 6.41 13.63 -9.15
N ASN A 261 5.78 14.53 -9.90
CA ASN A 261 6.40 15.72 -10.49
C ASN A 261 6.92 16.68 -9.42
N ARG A 262 6.25 16.77 -8.25
CA ARG A 262 6.78 17.49 -7.08
C ARG A 262 8.15 16.95 -6.64
N VAL A 263 8.32 15.63 -6.60
CA VAL A 263 9.62 15.01 -6.28
C VAL A 263 10.64 15.29 -7.39
N VAL A 264 10.26 15.10 -8.65
CA VAL A 264 11.13 15.33 -9.81
C VAL A 264 11.66 16.76 -9.86
N SER A 265 10.82 17.75 -9.53
CA SER A 265 11.21 19.17 -9.55
C SER A 265 12.33 19.53 -8.57
N LEU A 266 12.54 18.73 -7.52
CA LEU A 266 13.60 18.98 -6.54
C LEU A 266 15.00 18.60 -7.04
N PHE A 267 15.09 17.76 -8.07
CA PHE A 267 16.36 17.40 -8.70
C PHE A 267 16.85 18.40 -9.76
N ARG A 268 16.00 19.36 -10.14
CA ARG A 268 16.26 20.37 -11.18
C ARG A 268 16.58 21.72 -10.54
#